data_AF-A0A3G6S2X0-F1
#
_entry.id   AF-A0A3G6S2X0-F1
#
_cell.length_a   1.000
_cell.length_b   1.000
_cell.length_c   1.000
_cell.angle_alpha   90.00
_cell.angle_beta   90.00
_cell.angle_gamma   90.00
#
_symmetry.space_group_name_H-M   'P 1'
#
loop_
_entity.id
_entity.type
_entity.pdbx_description
1 polymer ?
#
loop_
_entity_poly.entity_id
_entity_poly.type
_entity_poly.pdbx_seq_one_letter_code
_entity_poly.pdbx_strand_id
1 'polypeptide(L)'
;MKKVLALSLFALVSFNAYAQEDNNTDYELRGDERYGYIIDKSGKKIEGIVRLNGDAMSPWDNQKKVKFVAVSDIDKSKKKQKFKTLDTDDIKEYVAIDNNNIERHFENIKYTNTKEGFNTATGGLSGNLKAFNNLTKSTQFAEIVTDGKIKVYKLYGYPTTFSAGSQIAVAEAETKRMREMPSYIYSKKGGKIEELTLAKAKIIIADCSYAKGKVTSGAYASLKNDEKKRSGLGRLIKSQIDDVMSNIPEIVEEVIIDYNENCK
;
A
#
# COMPACT_ATOMS: atom_id res chain seq x y z
N MET A 1 -13.13 24.72 -67.95
CA MET A 1 -12.44 23.41 -67.93
C MET A 1 -13.08 22.52 -66.88
N LYS A 2 -13.04 21.21 -67.10
CA LYS A 2 -14.01 20.19 -66.66
C LYS A 2 -14.10 19.98 -65.14
N LYS A 3 -15.33 19.73 -64.70
CA LYS A 3 -15.77 19.19 -63.40
C LYS A 3 -15.16 17.81 -63.16
N VAL A 4 -14.67 17.51 -61.95
CA VAL A 4 -15.02 16.30 -61.18
C VAL A 4 -14.82 16.62 -59.69
N LEU A 5 -15.93 16.52 -58.97
CA LEU A 5 -16.07 16.46 -57.53
C LEU A 5 -15.95 14.97 -57.16
N ALA A 6 -15.10 14.60 -56.20
CA ALA A 6 -15.16 13.29 -55.58
C ALA A 6 -14.86 13.44 -54.08
N LEU A 7 -15.94 13.46 -53.31
CA LEU A 7 -15.96 13.11 -51.90
C LEU A 7 -15.39 11.70 -51.73
N SER A 8 -14.52 11.51 -50.76
CA SER A 8 -14.49 10.27 -49.98
C SER A 8 -14.15 10.60 -48.54
N LEU A 9 -15.18 10.50 -47.69
CA LEU A 9 -15.10 10.36 -46.24
C LEU A 9 -13.95 9.41 -45.87
N PHE A 10 -12.94 9.91 -45.17
CA PHE A 10 -12.21 9.05 -44.24
C PHE A 10 -12.99 9.07 -42.93
N ALA A 11 -13.82 8.05 -42.78
CA ALA A 11 -14.50 7.74 -41.55
C ALA A 11 -13.46 7.57 -40.43
N LEU A 12 -13.79 8.18 -39.29
CA LEU A 12 -13.24 7.95 -37.97
C LEU A 12 -13.04 6.45 -37.73
N VAL A 13 -11.79 5.98 -37.76
CA VAL A 13 -11.42 4.75 -37.06
C VAL A 13 -10.89 5.20 -35.71
N SER A 14 -11.84 5.35 -34.80
CA SER A 14 -11.58 5.44 -33.37
C SER A 14 -10.77 4.21 -32.97
N PHE A 15 -9.50 4.38 -32.60
CA PHE A 15 -8.74 3.37 -31.87
C PHE A 15 -9.30 3.24 -30.46
N ASN A 16 -10.50 2.66 -30.34
CA ASN A 16 -10.92 1.94 -29.14
C ASN A 16 -10.63 0.47 -29.38
N ALA A 17 -9.34 0.15 -29.52
CA ALA A 17 -8.88 -1.21 -29.31
C ALA A 17 -8.85 -1.45 -27.80
N TYR A 18 -10.03 -1.58 -27.19
CA TYR A 18 -10.16 -2.52 -26.08
C TYR A 18 -10.13 -3.92 -26.72
N ALA A 19 -8.92 -4.33 -27.09
CA ALA A 19 -8.63 -5.71 -27.44
C ALA A 19 -8.76 -6.51 -26.15
N GLN A 20 -9.99 -6.91 -25.87
CA GLN A 20 -10.29 -8.12 -25.12
C GLN A 20 -9.90 -9.31 -26.04
N GLU A 21 -8.60 -9.47 -26.28
CA GLU A 21 -8.05 -10.65 -26.96
C GLU A 21 -7.69 -11.68 -25.88
N ASP A 22 -8.48 -12.76 -25.84
CA ASP A 22 -8.14 -14.07 -25.31
C ASP A 22 -7.12 -14.12 -24.16
N ASN A 23 -7.62 -14.03 -22.91
CA ASN A 23 -6.93 -14.60 -21.75
C ASN A 23 -6.96 -16.14 -21.87
N ASN A 24 -6.22 -16.67 -22.83
CA ASN A 24 -5.99 -18.10 -23.04
C ASN A 24 -4.79 -18.56 -22.20
N THR A 25 -4.96 -18.47 -20.88
CA THR A 25 -4.13 -19.15 -19.90
C THR A 25 -4.85 -20.43 -19.48
N ASP A 26 -4.65 -21.52 -20.21
CA ASP A 26 -5.05 -22.90 -19.84
C ASP A 26 -4.48 -23.37 -18.48
N TYR A 27 -3.65 -22.53 -17.83
CA TYR A 27 -3.17 -22.73 -16.48
C TYR A 27 -4.17 -22.16 -15.47
N GLU A 28 -4.85 -23.07 -14.76
CA GLU A 28 -5.74 -22.72 -13.66
C GLU A 28 -4.94 -22.18 -12.46
N LEU A 29 -5.25 -20.96 -12.04
CA LEU A 29 -4.61 -20.32 -10.89
C LEU A 29 -4.91 -21.06 -9.59
N ARG A 30 -3.88 -21.22 -8.75
CA ARG A 30 -4.03 -21.70 -7.37
C ARG A 30 -4.55 -20.58 -6.47
N GLY A 31 -5.06 -20.96 -5.29
CA GLY A 31 -5.66 -20.01 -4.34
C GLY A 31 -4.75 -18.85 -3.89
N ASP A 32 -3.43 -19.00 -3.96
CA ASP A 32 -2.39 -18.01 -3.64
C ASP A 32 -1.80 -17.29 -4.88
N GLU A 33 -2.27 -17.64 -6.08
CA GLU A 33 -1.82 -17.09 -7.36
C GLU A 33 -2.83 -16.08 -7.90
N ARG A 34 -2.32 -14.98 -8.45
CA ARG A 34 -3.10 -13.91 -9.05
C ARG A 34 -2.49 -13.54 -10.39
N TYR A 35 -3.32 -13.14 -11.35
CA TYR A 35 -2.81 -12.42 -12.51
C TYR A 35 -2.21 -11.09 -12.06
N GLY A 36 -1.24 -10.60 -12.81
CA GLY A 36 -0.59 -9.34 -12.48
C GLY A 36 0.68 -9.13 -13.28
N TYR A 37 1.50 -8.20 -12.81
CA TYR A 37 2.75 -7.84 -13.46
C TYR A 37 3.78 -7.34 -12.47
N ILE A 38 5.01 -7.25 -12.93
CA ILE A 38 6.09 -6.55 -12.23
C ILE A 38 6.57 -5.37 -13.05
N ILE A 39 7.11 -4.36 -12.37
CA ILE A 39 7.93 -3.31 -12.96
C ILE A 39 9.38 -3.60 -12.56
N ASP A 40 10.22 -3.94 -13.53
CA ASP A 40 11.62 -4.23 -13.26
C ASP A 40 12.43 -2.97 -12.90
N LYS A 41 13.71 -3.13 -12.55
CA LYS A 41 14.59 -2.00 -12.24
C LYS A 41 14.75 -0.99 -13.38
N SER A 42 14.61 -1.42 -14.63
CA SER A 42 14.67 -0.53 -15.80
C SER A 42 13.35 0.24 -16.01
N GLY A 43 12.28 -0.13 -15.32
CA GLY A 43 10.93 0.43 -15.51
C GLY A 43 10.11 -0.33 -16.54
N LYS A 44 10.57 -1.50 -17.02
CA LYS A 44 9.83 -2.31 -17.98
C LYS A 44 8.75 -3.12 -17.26
N LYS A 45 7.53 -3.06 -17.79
CA LYS A 45 6.40 -3.90 -17.39
C LYS A 45 6.57 -5.32 -17.93
N ILE A 46 6.38 -6.32 -17.08
CA ILE A 46 6.38 -7.73 -17.45
C ILE A 46 5.12 -8.40 -16.88
N GLU A 47 4.21 -8.81 -17.77
CA GLU A 47 2.98 -9.52 -17.42
C GLU A 47 3.27 -10.96 -16.96
N GLY A 48 2.47 -11.47 -16.04
CA GLY A 48 2.64 -12.83 -15.54
C GLY A 48 1.66 -13.23 -14.45
N ILE A 49 2.07 -14.24 -13.70
CA ILE A 49 1.36 -14.69 -12.51
C ILE A 49 2.18 -14.29 -11.29
N VAL A 50 1.53 -13.57 -10.39
CA VAL A 50 2.04 -13.15 -9.09
C VAL A 50 1.51 -14.12 -8.04
N ARG A 51 2.40 -14.80 -7.35
CA ARG A 51 2.07 -15.59 -6.17
C ARG A 51 2.51 -14.84 -4.91
N LEU A 52 1.52 -14.44 -4.12
CA LEU A 52 1.74 -13.73 -2.87
C LEU A 52 2.45 -14.65 -1.86
N ASN A 53 3.41 -14.12 -1.11
CA ASN A 53 4.12 -14.89 -0.08
C ASN A 53 3.38 -14.90 1.25
N GLY A 54 2.59 -13.86 1.52
CA GLY A 54 1.71 -13.73 2.67
C GLY A 54 0.25 -13.77 2.25
N ASP A 55 -0.61 -14.03 3.23
CA ASP A 55 -2.06 -14.05 3.10
C ASP A 55 -2.70 -12.99 4.02
N ALA A 56 -4.02 -13.10 4.26
CA ALA A 56 -4.71 -12.24 5.19
C ALA A 56 -4.18 -12.36 6.63
N MET A 57 -3.66 -13.53 7.04
CA MET A 57 -3.15 -13.77 8.39
C MET A 57 -1.73 -13.26 8.59
N SER A 58 -0.92 -13.26 7.51
CA SER A 58 0.48 -12.81 7.50
C SER A 58 0.77 -11.80 6.38
N PRO A 59 0.08 -10.65 6.32
CA PRO A 59 0.17 -9.73 5.18
C PRO A 59 1.56 -9.09 5.04
N TRP A 60 2.31 -8.98 6.14
CA TRP A 60 3.67 -8.43 6.16
C TRP A 60 4.66 -9.23 5.30
N ASP A 61 4.41 -10.51 5.00
CA ASP A 61 5.34 -11.31 4.19
C ASP A 61 5.38 -10.86 2.73
N ASN A 62 4.29 -10.26 2.24
CA ASN A 62 4.23 -9.64 0.91
C ASN A 62 5.13 -8.39 0.79
N GLN A 63 5.47 -7.75 1.93
CA GLN A 63 6.32 -6.56 1.94
C GLN A 63 7.81 -6.88 1.72
N LYS A 64 8.23 -8.14 1.88
CA LYS A 64 9.63 -8.54 1.75
C LYS A 64 9.96 -9.03 0.34
N LYS A 65 9.04 -9.81 -0.23
CA LYS A 65 9.25 -10.53 -1.48
C LYS A 65 7.93 -11.04 -2.04
N VAL A 66 7.94 -11.33 -3.33
CA VAL A 66 6.85 -11.98 -4.05
C VAL A 66 7.41 -13.12 -4.92
N LYS A 67 6.55 -14.03 -5.37
CA LYS A 67 6.92 -15.04 -6.35
C LYS A 67 6.29 -14.68 -7.69
N PHE A 68 7.04 -14.80 -8.78
CA PHE A 68 6.59 -14.39 -10.11
C PHE A 68 7.00 -15.38 -11.19
N VAL A 69 6.15 -15.54 -12.20
CA VAL A 69 6.48 -16.20 -13.48
C VAL A 69 5.91 -15.35 -14.61
N ALA A 70 6.73 -15.00 -15.59
CA ALA A 70 6.30 -14.23 -16.75
C ALA A 70 5.40 -15.08 -17.64
N VAL A 71 4.45 -14.46 -18.35
CA VAL A 71 3.58 -15.19 -19.30
C VAL A 71 4.40 -16.00 -20.32
N SER A 72 5.50 -15.43 -20.82
CA SER A 72 6.39 -16.11 -21.78
C SER A 72 7.08 -17.36 -21.23
N ASP A 73 7.16 -17.50 -19.91
CA ASP A 73 7.84 -18.60 -19.23
C ASP A 73 6.86 -19.69 -18.72
N ILE A 74 5.55 -19.51 -18.93
CA ILE A 74 4.53 -20.47 -18.51
C ILE A 74 4.56 -21.68 -19.44
N ASP A 75 4.82 -22.84 -18.85
CA ASP A 75 4.75 -24.13 -19.54
C ASP A 75 3.35 -24.73 -19.39
N LYS A 76 2.51 -24.58 -20.42
CA LYS A 76 1.13 -25.08 -20.44
C LYS A 76 1.02 -26.59 -20.26
N SER A 77 2.08 -27.36 -20.55
CA SER A 77 2.07 -28.81 -20.34
C SER A 77 2.18 -29.20 -18.86
N LYS A 78 2.57 -28.26 -17.99
CA LYS A 78 2.80 -28.51 -16.56
C LYS A 78 1.64 -28.01 -15.70
N LYS A 79 1.23 -28.86 -14.75
CA LYS A 79 0.29 -28.51 -13.67
C LYS A 79 0.88 -27.58 -12.60
N LYS A 80 2.22 -27.38 -12.61
CA LYS A 80 2.94 -26.51 -11.68
C LYS A 80 3.95 -25.68 -12.44
N GLN A 81 3.89 -24.36 -12.29
CA GLN A 81 4.90 -23.45 -12.80
C GLN A 81 6.04 -23.27 -11.79
N LYS A 82 7.25 -23.02 -12.30
CA LYS A 82 8.40 -22.66 -11.47
C LYS A 82 8.45 -21.14 -11.33
N PHE A 83 8.11 -20.65 -10.15
CA PHE A 83 8.17 -19.22 -9.86
C PHE A 83 9.57 -18.81 -9.44
N LYS A 84 9.98 -17.61 -9.88
CA LYS A 84 11.15 -16.91 -9.34
C LYS A 84 10.73 -16.12 -8.10
N THR A 85 11.51 -16.22 -7.03
CA THR A 85 11.35 -15.31 -5.88
C THR A 85 11.99 -13.98 -6.25
N LEU A 86 11.26 -12.89 -6.07
CA LEU A 86 11.70 -11.52 -6.28
C LEU A 86 11.58 -10.77 -4.96
N ASP A 87 12.67 -10.16 -4.51
CA ASP A 87 12.66 -9.28 -3.34
C ASP A 87 12.72 -7.80 -3.76
N THR A 88 12.85 -6.92 -2.77
CA THR A 88 12.85 -5.46 -2.97
C THR A 88 14.10 -4.98 -3.71
N ASP A 89 15.16 -5.79 -3.73
CA ASP A 89 16.35 -5.53 -4.53
C ASP A 89 16.23 -6.12 -5.94
N ASP A 90 15.14 -6.77 -6.34
CA ASP A 90 14.98 -7.31 -7.70
C ASP A 90 14.12 -6.42 -8.61
N ILE A 91 13.08 -5.78 -8.05
CA ILE A 91 12.04 -5.06 -8.79
C ILE A 91 11.66 -3.74 -8.11
N LYS A 92 11.04 -2.83 -8.88
CA LYS A 92 10.51 -1.57 -8.35
C LYS A 92 9.11 -1.74 -7.78
N GLU A 93 8.31 -2.57 -8.42
CA GLU A 93 6.89 -2.73 -8.09
C GLU A 93 6.42 -4.11 -8.53
N TYR A 94 5.44 -4.65 -7.82
CA TYR A 94 4.59 -5.72 -8.34
C TYR A 94 3.11 -5.35 -8.16
N VAL A 95 2.29 -5.85 -9.07
CA VAL A 95 0.84 -5.64 -9.08
C VAL A 95 0.15 -6.98 -9.08
N ALA A 96 -0.78 -7.18 -8.15
CA ALA A 96 -1.62 -8.37 -8.08
C ALA A 96 -3.08 -7.97 -8.28
N ILE A 97 -3.74 -8.59 -9.25
CA ILE A 97 -5.16 -8.38 -9.52
C ILE A 97 -5.96 -9.26 -8.57
N ASP A 98 -6.82 -8.66 -7.76
CA ASP A 98 -7.64 -9.40 -6.81
C ASP A 98 -8.84 -10.11 -7.48
N ASN A 99 -9.65 -10.80 -6.67
CA ASN A 99 -10.80 -11.55 -7.18
C ASN A 99 -11.92 -10.64 -7.71
N ASN A 100 -11.90 -9.34 -7.40
CA ASN A 100 -12.83 -8.34 -7.88
C ASN A 100 -12.28 -7.57 -9.11
N ASN A 101 -11.17 -8.06 -9.69
CA ASN A 101 -10.48 -7.44 -10.80
C ASN A 101 -9.91 -6.04 -10.47
N ILE A 102 -9.55 -5.82 -9.20
CA ILE A 102 -8.92 -4.59 -8.73
C ILE A 102 -7.40 -4.79 -8.68
N GLU A 103 -6.65 -3.88 -9.32
CA GLU A 103 -5.19 -3.87 -9.25
C GLU A 103 -4.72 -3.41 -7.86
N ARG A 104 -3.97 -4.27 -7.17
CA ARG A 104 -3.27 -3.91 -5.94
C ARG A 104 -1.80 -3.70 -6.24
N HIS A 105 -1.36 -2.45 -6.14
CA HIS A 105 0.01 -2.04 -6.46
C HIS A 105 0.88 -2.07 -5.22
N PHE A 106 2.07 -2.65 -5.32
CA PHE A 106 3.02 -2.74 -4.23
C PHE A 106 4.37 -2.17 -4.67
N GLU A 107 4.64 -0.95 -4.23
CA GLU A 107 5.82 -0.19 -4.62
C GLU A 107 6.94 -0.37 -3.60
N ASN A 108 8.17 -0.51 -4.09
CA ASN A 108 9.36 -0.53 -3.26
C ASN A 108 9.59 0.88 -2.66
N ILE A 109 9.53 0.96 -1.33
CA ILE A 109 9.77 2.17 -0.58
C ILE A 109 10.91 2.01 0.42
N LYS A 110 11.51 3.13 0.79
CA LYS A 110 12.48 3.22 1.87
C LYS A 110 11.89 3.97 3.05
N TYR A 111 11.50 3.25 4.09
CA TYR A 111 10.84 3.83 5.27
C TYR A 111 11.23 3.08 6.55
N THR A 112 11.38 3.82 7.66
CA THR A 112 11.55 3.24 8.99
C THR A 112 10.28 3.53 9.79
N ASN A 113 9.55 2.48 10.18
CA ASN A 113 8.39 2.63 11.04
C ASN A 113 8.84 2.79 12.50
N THR A 114 9.01 4.04 12.94
CA THR A 114 9.50 4.33 14.30
C THR A 114 8.51 3.91 15.38
N LYS A 115 7.19 3.91 15.14
CA LYS A 115 6.18 3.56 16.16
C LYS A 115 6.18 2.08 16.53
N GLU A 116 6.30 1.19 15.54
CA GLU A 116 6.35 -0.26 15.79
C GLU A 116 7.65 -0.69 16.50
N GLY A 117 8.72 0.10 16.37
CA GLY A 117 9.95 -0.07 17.17
C GLY A 117 9.80 0.23 18.66
N PHE A 118 8.81 1.04 19.04
CA PHE A 118 8.52 1.35 20.43
C PHE A 118 7.45 0.41 21.03
N ASN A 119 6.51 -0.12 20.24
CA ASN A 119 5.46 -1.02 20.75
C ASN A 119 5.96 -2.44 21.04
N THR A 120 7.01 -2.88 20.35
CA THR A 120 7.66 -4.19 20.57
C THR A 120 8.64 -4.20 21.75
N ALA A 121 8.76 -3.07 22.46
CA ALA A 121 9.68 -2.85 23.58
C ALA A 121 9.13 -3.39 24.92
N THR A 122 9.01 -4.71 25.06
CA THR A 122 8.77 -5.35 26.37
C THR A 122 10.06 -5.66 27.14
N GLY A 123 11.23 -5.41 26.54
CA GLY A 123 12.55 -5.52 27.20
C GLY A 123 13.13 -4.14 27.49
N GLY A 124 13.78 -3.97 28.65
CA GLY A 124 14.35 -2.68 29.09
C GLY A 124 15.29 -1.99 28.07
N LEU A 125 15.83 -0.83 28.45
CA LEU A 125 16.57 0.12 27.58
C LEU A 125 17.58 -0.50 26.58
N SER A 126 18.21 -1.64 26.90
CA SER A 126 19.13 -2.37 26.02
C SER A 126 18.46 -3.26 24.95
N GLY A 127 17.27 -3.79 25.21
CA GLY A 127 16.43 -4.48 24.22
C GLY A 127 15.86 -3.52 23.18
N ASN A 128 15.57 -2.29 23.62
CA ASN A 128 15.09 -1.19 22.77
C ASN A 128 16.10 -0.86 21.67
N LEU A 129 17.40 -0.82 21.97
CA LEU A 129 18.45 -0.59 20.98
C LEU A 129 18.58 -1.70 19.93
N LYS A 130 18.27 -2.97 20.27
CA LYS A 130 18.31 -4.08 19.31
C LYS A 130 17.09 -4.09 18.38
N ALA A 131 15.91 -3.77 18.89
CA ALA A 131 14.71 -3.58 18.06
C ALA A 131 14.86 -2.36 17.14
N PHE A 132 15.41 -1.25 17.65
CA PHE A 132 15.73 -0.04 16.87
C PHE A 132 16.83 -0.28 15.83
N ASN A 133 17.83 -1.11 16.13
CA ASN A 133 18.90 -1.45 15.17
C ASN A 133 18.42 -2.39 14.04
N ASN A 134 17.36 -3.17 14.25
CA ASN A 134 16.71 -3.91 13.15
C ASN A 134 15.77 -3.02 12.30
N LEU A 135 15.55 -1.76 12.71
CA LEU A 135 14.72 -0.75 12.03
C LEU A 135 15.55 0.21 11.16
N THR A 136 16.77 -0.17 10.76
CA THR A 136 17.55 0.54 9.75
C THR A 136 16.78 0.57 8.42
N LYS A 137 16.25 1.73 8.02
CA LYS A 137 15.58 2.05 6.73
C LYS A 137 15.36 0.81 5.85
N SER A 138 14.37 -0.02 6.20
CA SER A 138 14.14 -1.25 5.46
C SER A 138 13.52 -0.88 4.13
N THR A 139 14.20 -1.28 3.06
CA THR A 139 13.64 -1.31 1.71
C THR A 139 12.58 -2.39 1.68
N GLN A 140 11.32 -2.03 1.50
CA GLN A 140 10.18 -2.95 1.56
C GLN A 140 9.10 -2.54 0.58
N PHE A 141 8.30 -3.50 0.12
CA PHE A 141 7.11 -3.20 -0.66
C PHE A 141 6.01 -2.68 0.25
N ALA A 142 5.36 -1.59 -0.16
CA ALA A 142 4.16 -1.07 0.50
C ALA A 142 3.03 -0.96 -0.51
N GLU A 143 1.81 -1.29 -0.07
CA GLU A 143 0.64 -1.24 -0.94
C GLU A 143 0.22 0.21 -1.17
N ILE A 144 0.09 0.63 -2.43
CA ILE A 144 -0.42 1.96 -2.78
C ILE A 144 -1.93 1.96 -2.53
N VAL A 145 -2.39 2.92 -1.72
CA VAL A 145 -3.82 3.13 -1.40
C VAL A 145 -4.43 4.19 -2.31
N THR A 146 -3.68 5.26 -2.57
CA THR A 146 -4.04 6.29 -3.56
C THR A 146 -2.77 6.84 -4.18
N ASP A 147 -2.79 7.05 -5.49
CA ASP A 147 -1.72 7.66 -6.25
C ASP A 147 -2.17 9.01 -6.80
N GLY A 148 -1.39 10.06 -6.53
CA GLY A 148 -1.69 11.43 -6.87
C GLY A 148 -0.61 12.37 -6.35
N LYS A 149 -0.94 13.66 -6.18
CA LYS A 149 0.00 14.60 -5.58
C LYS A 149 0.40 14.22 -4.17
N ILE A 150 -0.52 13.61 -3.43
CA ILE A 150 -0.24 12.92 -2.19
C ILE A 150 -0.45 11.43 -2.48
N LYS A 151 0.66 10.70 -2.57
CA LYS A 151 0.64 9.24 -2.67
C LYS A 151 0.62 8.67 -1.26
N VAL A 152 -0.33 7.78 -0.98
CA VAL A 152 -0.47 7.12 0.33
C VAL A 152 -0.22 5.63 0.18
N TYR A 153 0.54 5.07 1.13
CA TYR A 153 0.81 3.65 1.21
C TYR A 153 0.30 3.06 2.52
N LYS A 154 -0.09 1.79 2.46
CA LYS A 154 -0.43 0.93 3.59
C LYS A 154 0.73 -0.01 3.87
N LEU A 155 1.11 -0.10 5.15
CA LEU A 155 2.26 -0.86 5.61
C LEU A 155 1.97 -1.56 6.94
N TYR A 156 2.13 -2.87 6.98
CA TYR A 156 2.04 -3.72 8.15
C TYR A 156 3.35 -3.74 8.96
N GLY A 157 3.22 -3.77 10.28
CA GLY A 157 4.31 -4.11 11.19
C GLY A 157 4.70 -5.59 11.07
N TYR A 158 5.93 -5.92 11.46
CA TYR A 158 6.39 -7.31 11.50
C TYR A 158 6.21 -7.88 12.91
N PRO A 159 5.61 -9.06 13.07
CA PRO A 159 5.53 -9.71 14.37
C PRO A 159 6.93 -10.02 14.89
N THR A 160 7.15 -9.79 16.18
CA THR A 160 8.40 -10.19 16.85
C THR A 160 8.41 -11.68 17.12
N THR A 161 9.55 -12.32 16.91
CA THR A 161 9.77 -13.71 17.32
C THR A 161 9.89 -13.77 18.84
N PHE A 162 8.81 -14.09 19.55
CA PHE A 162 8.87 -14.35 20.99
C PHE A 162 9.47 -15.75 21.22
N SER A 163 10.51 -15.85 22.04
CA SER A 163 11.06 -17.13 22.48
C SER A 163 10.07 -17.84 23.41
N ALA A 164 9.81 -19.13 23.14
CA ALA A 164 8.79 -19.94 23.78
C ALA A 164 8.81 -19.86 25.33
N GLY A 165 7.70 -19.40 25.92
CA GLY A 165 7.45 -19.34 27.36
C GLY A 165 6.44 -18.25 27.74
N SER A 166 5.35 -18.65 28.42
CA SER A 166 4.28 -17.85 29.08
C SER A 166 3.66 -16.60 28.42
N GLN A 167 4.12 -16.13 27.25
CA GLN A 167 3.67 -14.89 26.60
C GLN A 167 2.98 -15.11 25.25
N ILE A 168 2.62 -16.36 24.91
CA ILE A 168 2.00 -16.72 23.61
C ILE A 168 0.72 -15.91 23.37
N ALA A 169 -0.17 -15.80 24.36
CA ALA A 169 -1.42 -15.04 24.22
C ALA A 169 -1.19 -13.54 23.97
N VAL A 170 -0.14 -12.96 24.57
CA VAL A 170 0.24 -11.55 24.34
C VAL A 170 0.82 -11.38 22.94
N ALA A 171 1.66 -12.32 22.48
CA ALA A 171 2.21 -12.34 21.14
C ALA A 171 1.13 -12.49 20.06
N GLU A 172 0.14 -13.36 20.28
CA GLU A 172 -0.99 -13.55 19.37
C GLU A 172 -1.88 -12.32 19.31
N ALA A 173 -2.19 -11.70 20.46
CA ALA A 173 -2.96 -10.46 20.52
C ALA A 173 -2.24 -9.32 19.79
N GLU A 174 -0.92 -9.18 19.98
CA GLU A 174 -0.13 -8.17 19.29
C GLU A 174 -0.02 -8.44 17.78
N THR A 175 0.17 -9.70 17.38
CA THR A 175 0.19 -10.09 15.96
C THR A 175 -1.17 -9.80 15.30
N LYS A 176 -2.27 -10.05 16.00
CA LYS A 176 -3.62 -9.68 15.56
C LYS A 176 -3.76 -8.16 15.42
N ARG A 177 -3.31 -7.38 16.41
CA ARG A 177 -3.29 -5.91 16.36
C ARG A 177 -2.53 -5.40 15.14
N MET A 178 -1.34 -5.93 14.87
CA MET A 178 -0.51 -5.53 13.72
C MET A 178 -1.19 -5.80 12.38
N ARG A 179 -1.96 -6.89 12.27
CA ARG A 179 -2.76 -7.21 11.08
C ARG A 179 -3.96 -6.27 10.92
N GLU A 180 -4.64 -5.94 12.01
CA GLU A 180 -5.86 -5.12 11.99
C GLU A 180 -5.58 -3.62 11.92
N MET A 181 -4.38 -3.20 12.34
CA MET A 181 -3.98 -1.79 12.42
C MET A 181 -2.71 -1.51 11.60
N PRO A 182 -2.76 -1.60 10.26
CA PRO A 182 -1.64 -1.20 9.43
C PRO A 182 -1.33 0.30 9.60
N SER A 183 -0.06 0.65 9.44
CA SER A 183 0.37 2.03 9.34
C SER A 183 0.05 2.60 7.96
N TYR A 184 -0.36 3.86 7.91
CA TYR A 184 -0.46 4.61 6.67
C TYR A 184 0.67 5.64 6.62
N ILE A 185 1.36 5.69 5.50
CA ILE A 185 2.47 6.61 5.24
C ILE A 185 2.21 7.33 3.92
N TYR A 186 2.79 8.49 3.73
CA TYR A 186 2.54 9.29 2.54
C TYR A 186 3.81 9.92 2.00
N SER A 187 3.81 10.21 0.70
CA SER A 187 4.74 11.12 0.04
C SER A 187 3.94 12.18 -0.70
N LYS A 188 4.33 13.44 -0.53
CA LYS A 188 3.75 14.56 -1.28
C LYS A 188 4.71 14.98 -2.40
N LYS A 189 4.26 14.90 -3.65
CA LYS A 189 4.99 15.28 -4.87
C LYS A 189 6.37 14.62 -4.96
N GLY A 190 6.48 13.33 -4.61
CA GLY A 190 7.74 12.58 -4.59
C GLY A 190 8.71 12.97 -3.47
N GLY A 191 8.24 13.73 -2.47
CA GLY A 191 9.01 14.07 -1.29
C GLY A 191 9.29 12.87 -0.38
N LYS A 192 9.96 13.14 0.74
CA LYS A 192 10.28 12.13 1.76
C LYS A 192 9.00 11.46 2.26
N ILE A 193 9.06 10.14 2.42
CA ILE A 193 7.97 9.36 3.02
C ILE A 193 7.89 9.63 4.52
N GLU A 194 6.70 9.95 4.99
CA GLU A 194 6.38 10.23 6.40
C GLU A 194 5.13 9.48 6.85
N GLU A 195 4.96 9.31 8.16
CA GLU A 195 3.74 8.73 8.72
C GLU A 195 2.55 9.67 8.51
N LEU A 196 1.43 9.13 8.03
CA LEU A 196 0.17 9.86 7.93
C LEU A 196 -0.52 9.85 9.30
N THR A 197 -0.74 11.05 9.82
CA THR A 197 -1.47 11.28 11.08
C THR A 197 -2.49 12.40 10.85
N LEU A 198 -3.49 12.52 11.73
CA LEU A 198 -4.46 13.63 11.70
C LEU A 198 -3.76 15.01 11.61
N ALA A 199 -2.71 15.23 12.40
CA ALA A 199 -1.95 16.48 12.40
C ALA A 199 -1.24 16.70 11.06
N LYS A 200 -0.63 15.65 10.50
CA LYS A 200 0.03 15.72 9.19
C LYS A 200 -0.98 15.95 8.06
N ALA A 201 -2.16 15.32 8.11
CA ALA A 201 -3.22 15.52 7.11
C ALA A 201 -3.61 17.00 6.98
N LYS A 202 -3.78 17.71 8.09
CA LYS A 202 -4.08 19.16 8.09
C LYS A 202 -2.96 19.99 7.46
N ILE A 203 -1.70 19.62 7.72
CA ILE A 203 -0.52 20.32 7.18
C ILE A 203 -0.38 20.10 5.67
N ILE A 204 -0.55 18.86 5.20
CA ILE A 204 -0.25 18.49 3.82
C ILE A 204 -1.27 19.01 2.82
N ILE A 205 -2.49 19.34 3.25
CA ILE A 205 -3.51 19.94 2.38
C ILE A 205 -3.56 21.47 2.45
N ALA A 206 -2.78 22.10 3.36
CA ALA A 206 -2.90 23.52 3.68
C ALA A 206 -2.50 24.46 2.52
N ASP A 207 -1.78 23.96 1.52
CA ASP A 207 -1.37 24.71 0.33
C ASP A 207 -2.48 24.82 -0.73
N CYS A 208 -3.62 24.15 -0.55
CA CYS A 208 -4.75 24.21 -1.46
C CYS A 208 -5.90 25.02 -0.88
N SER A 209 -6.31 26.08 -1.59
CA SER A 209 -7.42 26.96 -1.17
C SER A 209 -8.74 26.19 -1.05
N TYR A 210 -9.01 25.26 -1.96
CA TYR A 210 -10.19 24.39 -1.94
C TYR A 210 -10.27 23.56 -0.66
N ALA A 211 -9.23 22.77 -0.39
CA ALA A 211 -9.16 21.94 0.82
C ALA A 211 -9.18 22.80 2.09
N LYS A 212 -8.46 23.93 2.10
CA LYS A 212 -8.47 24.88 3.22
C LYS A 212 -9.88 25.44 3.50
N GLY A 213 -10.66 25.72 2.46
CA GLY A 213 -12.06 26.13 2.58
C GLY A 213 -12.90 25.06 3.27
N LYS A 214 -12.79 23.80 2.81
CA LYS A 214 -13.49 22.65 3.42
C LYS A 214 -13.07 22.36 4.87
N VAL A 215 -11.79 22.50 5.19
CA VAL A 215 -11.32 22.41 6.59
C VAL A 215 -11.99 23.50 7.43
N THR A 216 -12.03 24.74 6.93
CA THR A 216 -12.57 25.89 7.67
C THR A 216 -14.09 25.79 7.88
N SER A 217 -14.82 25.27 6.89
CA SER A 217 -16.26 25.03 7.00
C SER A 217 -16.62 23.76 7.80
N GLY A 218 -15.62 22.97 8.21
CA GLY A 218 -15.84 21.69 8.90
C GLY A 218 -16.45 20.60 8.02
N ALA A 219 -16.27 20.71 6.70
CA ALA A 219 -16.80 19.76 5.72
C ALA A 219 -16.10 18.39 5.78
N TYR A 220 -14.83 18.35 6.20
CA TYR A 220 -14.13 17.09 6.47
C TYR A 220 -14.46 16.58 7.86
N ALA A 221 -15.30 15.54 7.94
CA ALA A 221 -15.69 14.91 9.19
C ALA A 221 -14.50 14.23 9.87
N SER A 222 -13.65 13.54 9.09
CA SER A 222 -12.48 12.80 9.56
C SER A 222 -11.39 13.68 10.19
N LEU A 223 -11.43 15.00 9.96
CA LEU A 223 -10.50 15.97 10.53
C LEU A 223 -11.01 16.66 11.81
N LYS A 224 -12.25 16.37 12.23
CA LYS A 224 -12.79 16.86 13.50
C LYS A 224 -12.00 16.20 14.63
N ASN A 225 -11.51 17.01 15.57
CA ASN A 225 -10.88 16.45 16.76
C ASN A 225 -11.97 15.80 17.59
N ASP A 226 -11.86 14.50 17.88
CA ASP A 226 -12.69 13.88 18.91
C ASP A 226 -12.62 14.72 20.19
N GLU A 227 -13.78 14.94 20.80
CA GLU A 227 -13.95 15.75 21.98
C GLU A 227 -12.87 15.43 23.02
N LYS A 228 -12.24 16.47 23.57
CA LYS A 228 -11.20 16.39 24.62
C LYS A 228 -11.56 15.33 25.68
N LYS A 229 -11.06 14.09 25.53
CA LYS A 229 -10.98 13.15 26.64
C LYS A 229 -9.97 13.74 27.64
N ARG A 230 -10.49 14.37 28.70
CA ARG A 230 -9.72 14.99 29.78
C ARG A 230 -8.62 14.04 30.26
N SER A 231 -7.36 14.46 30.11
CA SER A 231 -6.20 13.68 30.53
C SER A 231 -6.06 13.70 32.05
N GLY A 232 -6.47 12.62 32.72
CA GLY A 232 -5.89 12.29 34.02
C GLY A 232 -4.47 11.74 33.79
N LEU A 233 -3.49 12.24 34.54
CA LEU A 233 -2.05 11.96 34.37
C LEU A 233 -1.70 10.45 34.26
N GLY A 234 -2.53 9.55 34.77
CA GLY A 234 -2.33 8.09 34.69
C GLY A 234 -2.82 7.41 33.40
N ARG A 235 -3.56 8.12 32.52
CA ARG A 235 -4.13 7.57 31.27
C ARG A 235 -3.28 7.86 30.03
N LEU A 236 -2.27 8.72 30.17
CA LEU A 236 -1.51 9.33 29.08
C LEU A 236 -0.64 8.35 28.28
N ILE A 237 -0.20 7.25 28.88
CA ILE A 237 0.66 6.27 28.18
C ILE A 237 -0.17 5.28 27.34
N LYS A 238 -1.44 5.02 27.74
CA LYS A 238 -2.31 4.07 27.04
C LYS A 238 -3.22 4.75 26.02
N SER A 239 -3.73 5.95 26.31
CA SER A 239 -4.64 6.66 25.41
C SER A 239 -3.98 7.27 24.17
N GLN A 240 -2.67 7.52 24.16
CA GLN A 240 -1.98 7.96 22.94
C GLN A 240 -1.82 6.85 21.90
N ILE A 241 -1.94 5.59 22.31
CA ILE A 241 -1.79 4.42 21.44
C ILE A 241 -3.15 4.00 20.87
N ASP A 242 -4.22 4.08 21.68
CA ASP A 242 -5.55 3.62 21.27
C ASP A 242 -6.39 4.67 20.48
N ASP A 243 -6.19 5.99 20.67
CA ASP A 243 -7.08 7.04 20.11
C ASP A 243 -6.58 7.72 18.81
N VAL A 244 -5.39 7.38 18.29
CA VAL A 244 -4.76 8.15 17.18
C VAL A 244 -4.95 7.51 15.79
N MET A 245 -5.52 6.31 15.71
CA MET A 245 -5.49 5.50 14.48
C MET A 245 -6.85 5.17 13.87
N SER A 246 -7.99 5.43 14.55
CA SER A 246 -9.31 5.00 14.05
C SER A 246 -9.77 5.71 12.78
N ASN A 247 -9.32 6.95 12.54
CA ASN A 247 -9.86 7.76 11.43
C ASN A 247 -8.89 7.87 10.25
N ILE A 248 -7.72 7.21 10.27
CA ILE A 248 -6.74 7.38 9.17
C ILE A 248 -7.26 6.89 7.81
N PRO A 249 -7.92 5.72 7.69
CA PRO A 249 -8.55 5.31 6.44
C PRO A 249 -9.59 6.32 5.94
N GLU A 250 -10.44 6.83 6.83
CA GLU A 250 -11.43 7.86 6.50
C GLU A 250 -10.79 9.18 6.05
N ILE A 251 -9.66 9.58 6.65
CA ILE A 251 -8.88 10.74 6.19
C ILE A 251 -8.38 10.50 4.77
N VAL A 252 -7.90 9.30 4.44
CA VAL A 252 -7.44 8.99 3.08
C VAL A 252 -8.60 9.14 2.10
N GLU A 253 -9.73 8.50 2.39
CA GLU A 253 -10.91 8.47 1.52
C GLU A 253 -11.56 9.85 1.36
N GLU A 254 -11.72 10.61 2.44
CA GLU A 254 -12.46 11.87 2.43
C GLU A 254 -11.56 13.07 2.07
N VAL A 255 -10.32 13.10 2.57
CA VAL A 255 -9.47 14.29 2.51
C VAL A 255 -8.41 14.15 1.43
N ILE A 256 -7.70 13.02 1.39
CA ILE A 256 -6.55 12.87 0.49
C ILE A 256 -6.99 12.67 -0.95
N ILE A 257 -8.01 11.84 -1.19
CA ILE A 257 -8.61 11.66 -2.52
C ILE A 257 -9.15 13.01 -3.03
N ASP A 258 -9.96 13.70 -2.21
CA ASP A 258 -10.53 15.00 -2.56
C ASP A 258 -9.46 16.06 -2.87
N TYR A 259 -8.34 16.06 -2.14
CA TYR A 259 -7.19 16.89 -2.45
C TYR A 259 -6.56 16.52 -3.79
N ASN A 260 -6.31 15.23 -4.04
CA ASN A 260 -5.68 14.76 -5.27
C ASN A 260 -6.51 15.10 -6.51
N GLU A 261 -7.83 15.11 -6.40
CA GLU A 261 -8.75 15.45 -7.48
C GLU A 261 -8.87 16.96 -7.73
N ASN A 262 -8.92 17.77 -6.67
CA ASN A 262 -9.32 19.18 -6.77
C ASN A 262 -8.17 20.18 -6.67
N CYS A 263 -7.02 19.78 -6.14
CA CYS A 263 -5.90 20.69 -5.87
C CYS A 263 -4.82 20.57 -6.95
N LYS A 264 -4.98 21.32 -8.06
CA LYS A 264 -4.04 21.41 -9.20
C LYS A 264 -2.80 22.26 -8.95
#